data_AF-A0A840WKR7-F1
#
_entry.id   AF-A0A840WKR7-F1
#
_cell.length_a   1.000
_cell.length_b   1.000
_cell.length_c   1.000
_cell.angle_alpha   90.00
_cell.angle_beta   90.00
_cell.angle_gamma   90.00
#
_symmetry.space_group_name_H-M   'P 1'
#
loop_
_entity.id
_entity.type
_entity.pdbx_description
1 polymer ?
#
loop_
_entity_poly.entity_id
_entity_poly.type
_entity_poly.pdbx_seq_one_letter_code
_entity_poly.pdbx_strand_id
1 'polypeptide(L)'
;MAWDVRDDHDQYGLARQLQQRHRSRWLVMWGPGSRAYFAFYRGQAHVFPLSAPTGQQLHRQILRTEAALASPAPTGWNCPDPCCSWTLTQPAFHHCPQRPT
;
A
#
# COMPACT_ATOMS: atom_id res chain seq x y z
N MET A 1 5.38 -36.37 2.09
CA MET A 1 3.94 -36.03 2.16
C MET A 1 3.63 -35.16 0.95
N ALA A 2 2.66 -35.55 0.13
CA ALA A 2 2.23 -34.74 -1.01
C ALA A 2 1.21 -33.72 -0.51
N TRP A 3 1.40 -32.44 -0.83
CA TRP A 3 0.40 -31.40 -0.59
C TRP A 3 -0.81 -31.66 -1.49
N ASP A 4 -2.01 -31.66 -0.92
CA ASP A 4 -3.27 -31.72 -1.66
C ASP A 4 -3.93 -30.33 -1.63
N VAL A 5 -4.55 -29.93 -2.73
CA VAL A 5 -5.34 -28.68 -2.81
C VAL A 5 -6.42 -28.59 -1.74
N ARG A 6 -6.94 -29.74 -1.27
CA ARG A 6 -7.92 -29.86 -0.19
C ARG A 6 -7.36 -29.39 1.15
N ASP A 7 -6.06 -29.50 1.38
CA ASP A 7 -5.40 -29.06 2.62
C ASP A 7 -5.55 -27.54 2.83
N ASP A 8 -5.74 -26.78 1.73
CA ASP A 8 -5.84 -25.33 1.74
C ASP A 8 -7.21 -24.81 1.23
N HIS A 9 -8.25 -25.64 1.30
CA HIS A 9 -9.58 -25.29 0.76
C HIS A 9 -10.11 -23.96 1.31
N ASP A 10 -10.03 -23.78 2.63
CA ASP A 10 -10.50 -22.57 3.31
C ASP A 10 -9.70 -21.33 2.88
N GLN A 11 -8.39 -21.50 2.65
CA GLN A 11 -7.49 -20.45 2.22
C GLN A 11 -7.80 -20.01 0.79
N TYR A 12 -8.08 -20.95 -0.11
CA TYR A 12 -8.57 -20.62 -1.45
C TYR A 12 -9.94 -19.95 -1.41
N GLY A 13 -10.84 -20.39 -0.52
CA GLY A 13 -12.13 -19.75 -0.29
C GLY A 13 -12.00 -18.29 0.14
N LEU A 14 -11.16 -18.02 1.14
CA LEU A 14 -10.88 -16.68 1.63
C LEU A 14 -10.18 -15.81 0.57
N ALA A 15 -9.21 -16.37 -0.16
CA ALA A 15 -8.53 -15.67 -1.25
C ALA A 15 -9.53 -15.25 -2.33
N ARG A 16 -10.51 -16.11 -2.66
CA ARG A 16 -11.58 -15.79 -3.61
C ARG A 16 -12.50 -14.68 -3.11
N GLN A 17 -12.87 -14.69 -1.82
CA GLN A 17 -13.67 -13.61 -1.23
C GLN A 17 -12.92 -12.27 -1.27
N LEU A 18 -11.63 -12.27 -0.95
CA LEU A 18 -10.79 -11.07 -1.05
C LEU A 18 -10.62 -10.61 -2.49
N GLN A 19 -10.42 -11.53 -3.44
CA GLN A 19 -10.38 -11.24 -4.86
C GLN A 19 -11.67 -10.54 -5.29
N GLN A 20 -12.85 -11.06 -4.94
CA GLN A 20 -14.12 -10.44 -5.32
C GLN A 20 -14.27 -9.02 -4.75
N ARG A 21 -13.85 -8.81 -3.49
CA ARG A 21 -13.91 -7.52 -2.82
C ARG A 21 -13.04 -6.45 -3.49
N HIS A 22 -11.86 -6.84 -3.96
CA HIS A 22 -10.82 -5.92 -4.43
C HIS A 22 -10.53 -6.02 -5.94
N ARG A 23 -11.36 -6.78 -6.69
CA ARG A 23 -11.13 -7.17 -8.10
C ARG A 23 -10.84 -6.03 -9.07
N SER A 24 -11.33 -4.83 -8.77
CA SER A 24 -11.17 -3.66 -9.64
C SER A 24 -9.72 -3.20 -9.72
N ARG A 25 -8.94 -3.35 -8.64
CA ARG A 25 -7.58 -2.81 -8.53
C ARG A 25 -6.54 -3.84 -8.12
N TRP A 26 -6.95 -5.02 -7.67
CA TRP A 26 -6.06 -6.03 -7.14
C TRP A 26 -6.32 -7.41 -7.74
N LEU A 27 -5.22 -8.14 -7.93
CA LEU A 27 -5.21 -9.59 -8.08
C LEU A 27 -4.78 -10.20 -6.75
N VAL A 28 -5.59 -11.10 -6.19
CA VAL A 28 -5.41 -11.73 -4.88
C VAL A 28 -5.36 -13.25 -5.05
N MET A 29 -4.43 -13.90 -4.35
CA MET A 29 -4.27 -15.36 -4.39
C MET A 29 -3.68 -15.92 -3.09
N TRP A 30 -3.87 -17.22 -2.87
CA TRP A 30 -3.19 -18.00 -1.84
C TRP A 30 -1.98 -18.70 -2.43
N GLY A 31 -0.83 -18.60 -1.76
CA GLY A 31 0.39 -19.32 -2.09
C GLY A 31 0.62 -20.50 -1.14
N PRO A 32 0.36 -21.75 -1.54
CA PRO A 32 0.50 -22.92 -0.66
C PRO A 32 1.95 -23.19 -0.25
N GLY A 33 2.93 -22.87 -1.10
CA GLY A 33 4.35 -23.02 -0.78
C GLY A 33 4.83 -22.04 0.30
N SER A 34 4.31 -20.81 0.28
CA SER A 34 4.70 -19.75 1.23
C SER A 34 3.76 -19.64 2.45
N ARG A 35 2.63 -20.36 2.44
CA ARG A 35 1.57 -20.26 3.44
C ARG A 35 1.13 -18.81 3.67
N ALA A 36 0.99 -18.05 2.57
CA ALA A 36 0.64 -16.64 2.62
C ALA A 36 -0.34 -16.25 1.51
N TYR A 37 -1.15 -15.24 1.79
CA TYR A 37 -1.97 -14.55 0.81
C TYR A 37 -1.13 -13.45 0.16
N PHE A 38 -1.31 -13.26 -1.15
CA PHE A 38 -0.66 -12.20 -1.92
C PHE A 38 -1.69 -11.28 -2.56
N ALA A 39 -1.34 -10.01 -2.70
CA ALA A 39 -2.09 -9.07 -3.52
C ALA A 39 -1.15 -8.27 -4.44
N PHE A 40 -1.50 -8.22 -5.72
CA PHE A 40 -0.79 -7.51 -6.77
C PHE A 40 -1.65 -6.36 -7.27
N TYR A 41 -1.12 -5.15 -7.19
CA TYR A 41 -1.82 -3.95 -7.66
C TYR A 41 -1.84 -3.91 -9.19
N ARG A 42 -2.98 -3.53 -9.77
CA ARG A 42 -3.23 -3.50 -11.22
C ARG A 42 -3.40 -2.08 -11.78
N GLY A 43 -3.22 -1.06 -10.95
CA GLY A 43 -3.28 0.34 -11.38
C GLY A 43 -1.93 0.84 -11.92
N GLN A 44 -1.86 2.13 -12.25
CA GLN A 44 -0.68 2.74 -12.88
C GLN A 44 0.47 3.02 -11.90
N ALA A 45 0.18 3.13 -10.60
CA ALA A 45 1.21 3.37 -9.59
C ALA A 45 2.07 2.12 -9.37
N HIS A 46 3.37 2.33 -9.14
CA HIS A 46 4.26 1.24 -8.74
C HIS A 46 4.04 0.91 -7.26
N VAL A 47 3.52 -0.29 -7.01
CA VAL A 47 3.23 -0.82 -5.68
C VAL A 47 3.86 -2.19 -5.56
N PHE A 48 4.71 -2.39 -4.56
CA PHE A 48 5.29 -3.69 -4.29
C PHE A 48 4.19 -4.72 -3.96
N PRO A 49 4.33 -5.99 -4.38
CA PRO A 49 3.39 -7.04 -4.00
C PRO A 49 3.19 -7.10 -2.49
N LEU A 50 1.93 -7.10 -2.06
CA LEU A 50 1.58 -7.24 -0.65
C LEU A 50 1.52 -8.73 -0.31
N SER A 51 1.92 -9.08 0.90
CA SER A 51 1.78 -10.44 1.42
C SER A 51 1.46 -10.46 2.90
N ALA A 52 0.65 -11.43 3.31
CA ALA A 52 0.37 -11.67 4.72
C ALA A 52 -0.05 -13.13 4.98
N PRO A 53 0.26 -13.69 6.17
CA PRO A 53 -0.13 -15.06 6.51
C PRO A 53 -1.65 -15.23 6.69
N THR A 54 -2.40 -14.15 6.92
CA THR A 54 -3.87 -14.21 7.06
C THR A 54 -4.59 -13.26 6.11
N GLY A 55 -5.78 -13.67 5.67
CA GLY A 55 -6.61 -12.85 4.77
C GLY A 55 -7.00 -11.50 5.38
N GLN A 56 -7.24 -11.44 6.70
CA GLN A 56 -7.56 -10.19 7.39
C GLN A 56 -6.36 -9.22 7.46
N GLN A 57 -5.14 -9.74 7.59
CA GLN A 57 -3.94 -8.90 7.53
C GLN A 57 -3.72 -8.37 6.11
N LEU A 58 -3.86 -9.22 5.09
CA LEU A 58 -3.76 -8.79 3.69
C LEU A 58 -4.82 -7.71 3.37
N HIS A 59 -6.06 -7.93 3.82
CA HIS A 59 -7.14 -6.95 3.64
C HIS A 59 -6.79 -5.58 4.22
N ARG A 60 -6.26 -5.54 5.45
CA ARG A 60 -5.83 -4.29 6.09
C ARG A 60 -4.67 -3.62 5.36
N GLN A 61 -3.70 -4.40 4.85
CA GLN A 61 -2.61 -3.85 4.05
C GLN A 61 -3.13 -3.22 2.76
N ILE A 62 -4.03 -3.90 2.04
CA ILE A 62 -4.67 -3.36 0.83
C ILE A 62 -5.33 -2.01 1.13
N LEU A 63 -6.16 -1.94 2.17
CA LEU A 63 -6.85 -0.69 2.53
C LEU A 63 -5.87 0.46 2.87
N ARG A 64 -4.77 0.16 3.57
CA ARG A 64 -3.73 1.16 3.87
C ARG A 64 -3.03 1.64 2.61
N THR A 65 -2.70 0.73 1.70
CA THR A 65 -2.07 1.08 0.43
C THR A 65 -3.02 1.89 -0.45
N GLU A 66 -4.29 1.53 -0.52
CA GLU A 66 -5.29 2.31 -1.25
C GLU A 66 -5.46 3.72 -0.69
N ALA A 67 -5.46 3.87 0.64
CA ALA A 67 -5.49 5.18 1.28
C ALA A 67 -4.24 6.01 0.94
N ALA A 68 -3.06 5.40 0.94
CA ALA A 68 -1.81 6.07 0.56
C ALA A 68 -1.80 6.49 -0.92
N LEU A 69 -2.39 5.70 -1.81
CA LEU A 69 -2.51 6.00 -3.24
C LEU A 69 -3.58 7.06 -3.53
N ALA A 70 -4.64 7.13 -2.73
CA ALA A 70 -5.69 8.12 -2.86
C ALA A 70 -5.29 9.47 -2.23
N SER A 71 -4.35 9.46 -1.29
CA SER A 71 -3.78 10.69 -0.74
C SER A 71 -2.91 11.33 -1.83
N PRO A 72 -3.24 12.56 -2.28
CA PRO A 72 -2.28 13.31 -3.07
C PRO A 72 -1.03 13.44 -2.21
N ALA A 73 0.13 12.99 -2.73
CA ALA A 73 1.40 13.32 -2.11
C ALA A 73 1.38 14.83 -1.81
N PRO A 74 1.79 15.29 -0.61
CA PRO A 74 1.83 16.72 -0.34
C PRO A 74 2.65 17.36 -1.46
N THR A 75 1.98 18.15 -2.30
CA THR A 75 2.54 18.72 -3.53
C THR A 75 3.66 19.71 -3.22
N GLY A 76 3.89 20.00 -1.95
CA GLY A 76 5.13 20.52 -1.44
C GLY A 76 5.32 20.20 0.04
N TRP A 77 6.57 20.03 0.42
CA TRP A 77 7.03 20.29 1.76
C TRP A 77 7.05 21.82 1.97
N ASN A 78 6.34 22.28 3.01
CA ASN A 78 6.44 23.67 3.48
C ASN A 78 7.54 23.74 4.53
N CYS A 79 8.32 24.81 4.50
CA CYS A 79 9.29 25.07 5.55
C CYS A 79 8.56 25.24 6.89
N PRO A 80 9.02 24.62 8.00
CA PRO A 80 8.39 24.78 9.32
C PRO A 80 8.53 26.21 9.88
N ASP A 81 9.34 27.07 9.25
CA ASP A 81 9.41 28.48 9.59
C ASP A 81 8.15 29.23 9.10
N PRO A 82 7.34 29.82 10.01
CA PRO A 82 6.10 30.51 9.65
C PRO A 82 6.31 31.76 8.78
N CYS A 83 7.53 32.28 8.67
CA CYS A 83 7.86 33.40 7.79
C CYS A 83 8.36 32.96 6.40
N CYS A 84 8.52 31.66 6.16
CA CYS A 84 9.00 31.14 4.89
C CYS A 84 7.84 30.71 3.99
N SER A 85 7.70 31.37 2.83
CA SER A 85 6.69 31.05 1.82
C SER A 85 7.19 30.06 0.75
N TRP A 86 8.34 29.42 0.97
CA TRP A 86 8.89 28.47 0.00
C TRP A 86 8.13 27.15 0.04
N THR A 87 7.70 26.72 -1.15
CA THR A 87 7.12 25.40 -1.39
C THR A 87 8.10 24.60 -2.24
N LEU A 88 8.59 23.48 -1.72
CA LEU A 88 9.49 22.58 -2.44
C LEU A 88 8.88 21.20 -2.55
N THR A 89 9.17 20.47 -3.62
CA THR A 89 8.73 19.06 -3.76
C THR A 89 9.45 18.10 -2.81
N GLN A 90 10.57 18.50 -2.19
CA GLN A 90 11.34 17.73 -1.21
C GLN A 90 12.00 18.65 -0.15
N PRO A 91 12.29 18.16 1.07
CA PRO A 91 13.07 18.92 2.06
C PRO A 91 14.46 19.24 1.51
N ALA A 92 14.80 20.51 1.40
CA ALA A 92 16.12 20.97 1.01
C ALA A 92 16.60 22.08 1.93
N PHE A 93 17.91 22.12 2.19
CA PHE A 93 18.54 23.25 2.85
C PHE A 93 18.39 24.49 1.97
N HIS A 94 17.74 25.51 2.51
CA HIS A 94 17.59 26.81 1.88
C HIS A 94 17.71 27.89 2.96
N HIS A 95 18.10 29.09 2.56
CA HIS A 95 18.12 30.23 3.46
C HIS A 95 16.70 30.80 3.56
N CYS A 96 16.08 30.69 4.74
CA CYS A 96 14.83 31.40 5.02
C CYS A 96 15.11 32.90 5.11
N PRO A 97 14.29 33.77 4.50
CA PRO A 97 14.42 35.21 4.70
C PRO A 97 14.20 35.52 6.17
N GLN A 98 15.24 36.00 6.85
CA GLN A 98 15.13 36.38 8.25
C GLN A 98 14.20 37.60 8.38
N ARG A 99 13.43 37.63 9.48
CA ARG A 99 12.58 38.76 9.83
C ARG A 99 13.43 40.04 9.87
N PRO A 100 13.07 41.13 9.18
CA PRO A 100 13.67 42.43 9.45
C PRO A 100 13.33 42.80 10.91
N THR A 101 14.36 43.09 11.70
CA THR A 101 14.28 43.57 13.09
C THR A 101 13.61 44.93 13.18
#